data_AF-A0A1J3K369-F1
#
_entry.id   AF-A0A1J3K369-F1
#
_cell.length_a   1.000
_cell.length_b   1.000
_cell.length_c   1.000
_cell.angle_alpha   90.00
_cell.angle_beta   90.00
_cell.angle_gamma   90.00
#
_symmetry.space_group_name_H-M   'P 1'
#
loop_
_entity.id
_entity.type
_entity.pdbx_description
1 polymer ?
#
loop_
_entity_poly.entity_id
_entity_poly.type
_entity_poly.pdbx_seq_one_letter_code
_entity_poly.pdbx_strand_id
1 'polypeptide(L)'
;RRGKPTTHKVYGEGVAILSGGALLSLAFEHMTTAEISSDRMVWSVRELARSIGTKGLVAGQAMDISSEGLDLNEVGLEHLEFIHVHKT
;
A
#
# COMPACT_ATOMS: atom_id res chain seq x y z
N ARG A 1 0.29 15.18 -7.33
CA ARG A 1 0.52 14.87 -5.90
C ARG A 1 1.59 15.82 -5.34
N ARG A 2 1.37 16.45 -4.16
CA ARG A 2 2.32 17.40 -3.53
C ARG A 2 2.79 18.53 -4.47
N GLY A 3 1.86 19.18 -5.19
CA GLY A 3 2.17 20.27 -6.12
C GLY A 3 2.84 19.86 -7.45
N LYS A 4 3.10 18.56 -7.69
CA LYS A 4 3.70 18.04 -8.93
C LYS A 4 2.74 17.11 -9.68
N PRO A 5 2.85 17.01 -11.02
CA PRO A 5 2.14 15.98 -11.79
C PRO A 5 2.45 14.57 -11.26
N THR A 6 1.48 13.66 -11.36
CA THR A 6 1.64 12.24 -10.98
C THR A 6 2.47 11.49 -12.01
N THR A 7 3.09 10.36 -11.63
CA THR A 7 3.91 9.53 -12.52
C THR A 7 3.18 9.18 -13.81
N HIS A 8 1.90 8.78 -13.72
CA HIS A 8 1.10 8.45 -14.91
C HIS A 8 0.80 9.65 -15.81
N LYS A 9 0.72 10.87 -15.25
CA LYS A 9 0.51 12.09 -16.05
C LYS A 9 1.76 12.50 -16.81
N VAL A 10 2.96 12.22 -16.27
CA VAL A 10 4.23 12.59 -16.91
C VAL A 10 4.71 11.51 -17.88
N TYR A 11 4.62 10.24 -17.48
CA TYR A 11 5.27 9.12 -18.17
C TYR A 11 4.30 8.05 -18.70
N GLY A 12 2.98 8.24 -18.51
CA GLY A 12 1.96 7.28 -18.91
C GLY A 12 1.69 6.18 -17.87
N GLU A 13 0.56 5.50 -18.02
CA GLU A 13 0.04 4.52 -17.06
C GLU A 13 0.96 3.30 -16.90
N GLY A 14 1.44 2.72 -18.00
CA GLY A 14 2.33 1.55 -17.96
C GLY A 14 3.60 1.81 -17.14
N VAL A 15 4.22 2.98 -17.31
CA VAL A 15 5.40 3.36 -16.51
C VAL A 15 5.04 3.55 -15.04
N ALA A 16 3.86 4.10 -14.74
CA ALA A 16 3.41 4.27 -13.36
C ALA A 16 3.21 2.93 -12.64
N ILE A 17 2.64 1.93 -13.32
CA ILE A 17 2.46 0.57 -12.78
C ILE A 17 3.83 -0.08 -12.51
N LEU A 18 4.73 -0.06 -13.49
CA LEU A 18 6.08 -0.62 -13.36
C LEU A 18 6.87 0.08 -12.25
N SER A 19 6.74 1.39 -12.12
CA SER A 19 7.37 2.17 -11.05
C SER A 19 6.88 1.73 -9.67
N GLY A 20 5.59 1.43 -9.52
CA GLY A 20 5.03 0.92 -8.27
C GLY A 20 5.66 -0.41 -7.86
N GLY A 21 5.75 -1.37 -8.80
CA GLY A 21 6.41 -2.66 -8.57
C GLY A 21 7.89 -2.50 -8.22
N ALA A 22 8.62 -1.67 -8.97
CA ALA A 22 10.04 -1.43 -8.75
C ALA A 22 10.32 -0.78 -7.38
N LEU A 23 9.52 0.21 -6.97
CA LEU A 23 9.69 0.87 -5.66
C LEU A 23 9.38 -0.09 -4.50
N LEU A 24 8.41 -0.98 -4.66
CA LEU A 24 8.12 -2.01 -3.67
C LEU A 24 9.28 -3.00 -3.53
N SER A 25 9.83 -3.50 -4.64
CA SER A 25 11.03 -4.35 -4.63
C SER A 25 12.23 -3.65 -3.99
N LEU A 26 12.43 -2.37 -4.33
CA LEU A 26 13.51 -1.55 -3.77
C LEU A 26 13.38 -1.37 -2.25
N ALA A 27 12.16 -1.31 -1.71
CA ALA A 27 11.97 -1.22 -0.26
C ALA A 27 12.52 -2.46 0.47
N PHE A 28 12.25 -3.66 -0.05
CA PHE A 28 12.80 -4.90 0.52
C PHE A 28 14.32 -4.98 0.34
N GLU A 29 14.83 -4.62 -0.84
CA GLU A 29 16.28 -4.54 -1.09
C GLU A 29 16.95 -3.61 -0.07
N HIS A 30 16.41 -2.41 0.11
CA HIS A 30 16.94 -1.43 1.05
C HIS A 30 16.89 -1.92 2.51
N MET A 31 15.84 -2.64 2.91
CA MET A 31 15.80 -3.23 4.25
C MET A 31 16.98 -4.16 4.50
N THR A 32 17.40 -4.94 3.50
CA THR A 32 18.49 -5.91 3.66
C THR A 32 19.86 -5.27 3.92
N THR A 33 20.01 -3.96 3.70
CA THR A 33 21.26 -3.25 3.98
C THR A 33 21.41 -2.86 5.46
N ALA A 34 20.39 -3.09 6.30
CA ALA A 34 20.47 -2.77 7.71
C ALA A 34 21.37 -3.78 8.45
N GLU A 35 22.31 -3.27 9.25
CA GLU A 35 23.23 -4.05 10.10
C GLU A 35 22.51 -4.55 11.37
N ILE A 36 21.62 -5.52 11.21
CA ILE A 36 20.87 -6.18 12.29
C ILE A 36 21.03 -7.70 12.22
N SER A 37 20.64 -8.42 13.28
CA SER A 37 20.61 -9.88 13.23
C SER A 37 19.63 -10.39 12.17
N SER A 38 19.94 -11.55 11.59
CA SER A 38 19.08 -12.22 10.61
C SER A 38 17.66 -12.43 11.13
N ASP A 39 17.50 -12.77 12.41
CA ASP A 39 16.20 -13.02 13.02
C ASP A 39 15.34 -11.74 13.03
N ARG A 40 15.96 -10.60 13.35
CA ARG A 40 15.27 -9.30 13.30
C ARG A 40 14.93 -8.92 11.87
N MET A 41 15.83 -9.18 10.91
CA MET A 41 15.56 -8.94 9.48
C MET A 41 14.35 -9.73 9.00
N VAL A 42 14.30 -11.04 9.26
CA VAL A 42 13.19 -11.90 8.85
C VAL A 42 11.88 -11.46 9.52
N TRP A 43 11.93 -11.09 10.79
CA TRP A 43 10.76 -10.55 11.48
C TRP A 43 10.27 -9.25 10.85
N SER A 44 11.17 -8.30 10.56
CA SER A 44 10.83 -7.03 9.92
C SER A 44 10.26 -7.20 8.51
N VAL A 45 10.85 -8.08 7.70
CA VAL A 45 10.34 -8.41 6.36
C VAL A 45 8.93 -9.03 6.46
N ARG A 46 8.72 -9.95 7.40
CA ARG A 46 7.41 -10.57 7.62
C ARG A 46 6.37 -9.52 8.04
N GLU A 47 6.73 -8.62 8.94
CA GLU A 47 5.82 -7.58 9.41
C GLU A 47 5.45 -6.63 8.28
N LEU A 48 6.44 -6.10 7.55
CA LEU A 48 6.18 -5.24 6.41
C LEU A 48 5.29 -5.92 5.36
N ALA A 49 5.62 -7.16 4.98
CA ALA A 49 4.86 -7.92 3.99
C ALA A 49 3.39 -8.15 4.43
N ARG A 50 3.15 -8.38 5.73
CA ARG A 50 1.79 -8.49 6.27
C ARG A 50 1.06 -7.17 6.24
N SER A 51 1.71 -6.07 6.65
CA SER A 51 1.10 -4.74 6.70
C SER A 51 0.73 -4.20 5.33
N ILE A 52 1.55 -4.44 4.29
CA ILE A 52 1.27 -3.94 2.94
C ILE A 52 0.52 -4.93 2.06
N GLY A 53 0.41 -6.20 2.49
CA GLY A 53 -0.15 -7.28 1.70
C GLY A 53 -1.69 -7.31 1.69
N THR A 54 -2.22 -8.45 1.27
CA THR A 54 -3.66 -8.67 1.04
C THR A 54 -4.55 -8.59 2.28
N LYS A 55 -3.95 -8.54 3.48
CA LYS A 55 -4.67 -8.40 4.75
C LYS A 55 -4.46 -7.03 5.42
N GLY A 56 -3.68 -6.15 4.80
CA GLY A 56 -3.41 -4.80 5.29
C GLY A 56 -3.73 -3.77 4.21
N LEU A 57 -2.73 -2.99 3.79
CA LEU A 57 -2.85 -1.88 2.85
C LEU A 57 -3.69 -2.20 1.61
N VAL A 58 -3.44 -3.36 0.97
CA VAL A 58 -4.17 -3.73 -0.25
C VAL A 58 -5.64 -4.01 0.03
N ALA A 59 -5.99 -4.61 1.18
CA ALA A 59 -7.38 -4.81 1.58
C ALA A 59 -8.08 -3.48 1.81
N GLY A 60 -7.48 -2.58 2.59
CA GLY A 60 -8.02 -1.26 2.86
C GLY A 60 -8.23 -0.45 1.57
N GLN A 61 -7.24 -0.46 0.67
CA GLN A 61 -7.32 0.24 -0.61
C GLN A 61 -8.35 -0.37 -1.57
N ALA A 62 -8.46 -1.70 -1.62
CA ALA A 62 -9.45 -2.37 -2.47
C ALA A 62 -10.88 -2.06 -1.99
N MET A 63 -11.10 -2.08 -0.67
CA MET A 63 -12.39 -1.71 -0.08
C MET A 63 -12.72 -0.25 -0.36
N ASP A 64 -11.77 0.67 -0.18
CA ASP A 64 -11.90 2.09 -0.49
C ASP A 64 -12.40 2.30 -1.93
N ILE A 65 -11.70 1.73 -2.92
CA ILE A 65 -12.05 1.82 -4.34
C ILE A 65 -13.43 1.23 -4.62
N SER A 66 -13.74 0.05 -4.07
CA SER A 66 -15.04 -0.60 -4.28
C SER A 66 -16.22 0.14 -3.64
N SER A 67 -15.92 1.05 -2.70
CA SER A 67 -16.92 1.84 -1.97
C SER A 67 -17.16 3.20 -2.61
N GLU A 68 -16.34 3.60 -3.60
CA GLU A 68 -16.55 4.85 -4.33
C GLU A 68 -17.90 4.81 -5.07
N GLY A 69 -18.78 5.78 -4.78
CA GLY A 69 -20.08 5.91 -5.43
C GLY A 69 -21.23 5.13 -4.76
N LEU A 70 -20.98 4.42 -3.66
CA LEU A 70 -22.05 3.83 -2.84
C LEU A 70 -22.80 4.89 -2.03
N ASP A 71 -24.07 4.61 -1.70
CA ASP A 71 -24.86 5.49 -0.82
C ASP A 71 -24.28 5.47 0.60
N LEU A 72 -24.27 6.61 1.29
CA LEU A 72 -23.87 6.72 2.70
C LEU A 72 -24.73 5.84 3.62
N ASN A 73 -25.96 5.51 3.20
CA ASN A 73 -26.82 4.56 3.92
C ASN A 73 -26.38 3.10 3.76
N GLU A 74 -25.55 2.79 2.75
CA GLU A 74 -24.98 1.46 2.51
C GLU A 74 -23.59 1.31 3.15
N VAL A 75 -22.89 2.43 3.42
CA VAL A 75 -21.56 2.46 4.03
C VAL A 75 -21.65 2.85 5.51
N GLY A 76 -21.73 1.84 6.38
CA GLY A 76 -21.75 2.03 7.83
C GLY A 76 -20.39 2.40 8.45
N LEU A 77 -20.41 2.82 9.72
CA LEU A 77 -19.21 3.19 10.47
C LEU A 77 -18.16 2.07 10.52
N GLU A 78 -18.58 0.83 10.75
CA GLU A 78 -17.67 -0.34 10.78
C GLU A 78 -16.91 -0.52 9.46
N HIS A 79 -17.56 -0.22 8.34
CA HIS A 79 -16.96 -0.30 7.01
C HIS A 79 -15.92 0.80 6.80
N LEU A 80 -16.24 2.01 7.24
CA LEU A 80 -15.31 3.14 7.20
C LEU A 80 -14.10 2.91 8.11
N GLU A 81 -14.32 2.38 9.32
CA GLU A 81 -13.25 1.97 10.24
C GLU A 81 -12.37 0.89 9.62
N PHE A 82 -12.96 -0.13 8.97
CA PHE A 82 -12.20 -1.15 8.27
C PHE A 82 -11.27 -0.54 7.20
N ILE A 83 -11.79 0.37 6.37
CA ILE A 83 -10.99 1.07 5.35
C ILE A 83 -9.81 1.79 6.01
N HIS A 84 -10.06 2.58 7.07
CA HIS A 84 -9.01 3.38 7.68
C HIS A 84 -7.96 2.55 8.43
N VAL A 85 -8.37 1.53 9.19
CA VAL A 85 -7.45 0.65 9.94
C VAL A 85 -6.49 -0.09 9.02
N HIS A 86 -6.94 -0.46 7.81
CA HIS A 86 -6.13 -1.25 6.90
C HIS A 86 -5.40 -0.40 5.85
N LYS A 87 -5.92 0.77 5.47
CA LYS A 87 -5.33 1.64 4.44
C LYS A 87 -4.21 2.56 4.97
N THR A 88 -4.24 2.92 6.25
CA THR A 88 -3.36 3.96 6.83
C THR A 88 -2.91 3.60 8.24
#